data_AF-A0A379WW08-F1
#
_entry.id   AF-A0A379WW08-F1
#
_cell.length_a   1.000
_cell.length_b   1.000
_cell.length_c   1.000
_cell.angle_alpha   90.00
_cell.angle_beta   90.00
_cell.angle_gamma   90.00
#
_symmetry.space_group_name_H-M   'P 1'
#
loop_
_entity.id
_entity.type
_entity.pdbx_description
1 polymer ?
#
loop_
_entity_poly.entity_id
_entity_poly.type
_entity_poly.pdbx_seq_one_letter_code
_entity_poly.pdbx_strand_id
1 'polypeptide(L)'
;MQARDPALPAYDELKKMGIYKRKDPNGHFVAYKKFREDPQANPLKTPSGKIEIYSSKLAHIASTWELAEGDVISPLPIIPLLLKDGTIRNGAPSRYSCLAFTINPVPIQATAILMFCRPPVARRCG
;
A
#
# COMPACT_ATOMS: atom_id res chain seq x y z
N MET A 1 -15.52 -11.20 31.78
CA MET A 1 -14.89 -11.65 30.52
C MET A 1 -15.67 -12.81 29.90
N GLN A 2 -15.93 -13.89 30.64
CA GLN A 2 -16.74 -15.04 30.17
C GLN A 2 -18.18 -14.70 29.74
N ALA A 3 -18.82 -13.70 30.34
CA ALA A 3 -20.17 -13.25 29.93
C ALA A 3 -20.25 -12.77 28.47
N ARG A 4 -19.12 -12.37 27.86
CA ARG A 4 -19.05 -11.94 26.45
C ARG A 4 -18.54 -13.05 25.52
N ASP A 5 -17.88 -14.08 26.07
CA ASP A 5 -17.32 -15.20 25.32
C ASP A 5 -17.42 -16.48 26.16
N PRO A 6 -18.46 -17.30 25.93
CA PRO A 6 -18.71 -18.52 26.70
C PRO A 6 -17.62 -19.59 26.52
N ALA A 7 -16.83 -19.53 25.46
CA ALA A 7 -15.78 -20.51 25.18
C ALA A 7 -14.48 -20.23 25.95
N LEU A 8 -14.39 -19.10 26.67
CA LEU A 8 -13.24 -18.74 27.48
C LEU A 8 -13.21 -19.58 28.78
N PRO A 9 -12.11 -20.29 29.08
CA PRO A 9 -11.97 -21.06 30.32
C PRO A 9 -12.12 -20.18 31.58
N ALA A 10 -12.40 -20.81 32.72
CA ALA A 10 -12.51 -20.09 33.98
C ALA A 10 -11.17 -19.44 34.36
N TYR A 11 -11.24 -18.38 35.18
CA TYR A 11 -10.06 -17.61 35.56
C TYR A 11 -8.96 -18.49 36.19
N ASP A 12 -9.34 -19.39 37.09
CA ASP A 12 -8.40 -20.29 37.76
C ASP A 12 -7.76 -21.30 36.79
N GLU A 13 -8.47 -21.70 35.75
CA GLU A 13 -7.96 -22.59 34.70
C GLU A 13 -7.01 -21.84 33.76
N LEU A 14 -7.35 -20.61 33.37
CA LEU A 14 -6.47 -19.73 32.59
C LEU A 14 -5.15 -19.46 33.32
N LYS A 15 -5.22 -19.20 34.64
CA LYS A 15 -4.03 -18.99 35.47
C LYS A 15 -3.11 -20.21 35.50
N LYS A 16 -3.67 -21.43 35.48
CA LYS A 16 -2.91 -22.68 35.42
C LYS A 16 -2.33 -22.96 34.02
N MET A 17 -3.10 -22.68 32.97
CA MET A 17 -2.66 -22.88 31.58
C MET A 17 -1.63 -21.84 31.12
N GLY A 18 -1.66 -20.63 31.70
CA GLY A 18 -0.77 -19.52 31.37
C GLY A 18 -1.12 -18.82 30.04
N ILE A 19 -1.20 -19.57 28.94
CA ILE A 19 -1.52 -19.04 27.61
C ILE A 19 -2.67 -19.84 26.99
N TYR A 20 -3.76 -19.15 26.65
CA TYR A 20 -4.90 -19.70 25.91
C TYR A 20 -4.88 -19.19 24.47
N LYS A 21 -4.71 -20.11 23.51
CA LYS A 21 -4.71 -19.79 22.07
C LYS A 21 -5.95 -20.39 21.43
N ARG A 22 -6.70 -19.57 20.69
CA ARG A 22 -7.84 -19.99 19.86
C ARG A 22 -7.52 -19.71 18.40
N LYS A 23 -7.91 -20.62 17.52
CA LYS A 23 -7.89 -20.35 16.08
C LYS A 23 -9.16 -19.59 15.72
N ASP A 24 -9.03 -18.59 14.84
CA ASP A 24 -10.21 -17.86 14.38
C ASP A 24 -11.16 -18.80 13.64
N PRO A 25 -12.43 -18.93 14.09
CA PRO A 25 -13.37 -19.87 13.49
C PRO A 25 -13.77 -19.44 12.07
N ASN A 26 -13.71 -18.15 11.77
CA ASN A 26 -14.06 -17.58 10.46
C ASN A 26 -12.90 -17.66 9.44
N GLY A 27 -11.75 -18.23 9.82
CA GLY A 27 -10.60 -18.40 8.94
C GLY A 27 -9.99 -17.08 8.43
N HIS A 28 -9.42 -17.12 7.23
CA HIS A 28 -8.74 -15.98 6.63
C HIS A 28 -9.73 -14.92 6.13
N PHE A 29 -9.73 -13.77 6.80
CA PHE A 29 -10.54 -12.63 6.37
C PHE A 29 -9.80 -11.75 5.36
N VAL A 30 -10.38 -11.59 4.16
CA VAL A 30 -9.87 -10.68 3.14
C VAL A 30 -10.75 -9.43 3.09
N ALA A 31 -10.19 -8.30 3.52
CA ALA A 31 -10.90 -7.03 3.49
C ALA A 31 -11.34 -6.64 2.07
N TYR A 32 -12.58 -6.18 1.94
CA TYR A 32 -13.20 -5.77 0.68
C TYR A 32 -13.20 -6.84 -0.43
N LYS A 33 -13.16 -8.13 -0.09
CA LYS A 33 -13.17 -9.24 -1.06
C LYS A 33 -14.31 -9.10 -2.07
N LYS A 34 -15.54 -8.86 -1.59
CA LYS A 34 -16.71 -8.71 -2.45
C LYS A 34 -16.62 -7.53 -3.44
N PHE A 35 -16.09 -6.39 -2.99
CA PHE A 35 -15.85 -5.23 -3.86
C PHE A 35 -14.75 -5.51 -4.90
N ARG A 36 -13.72 -6.26 -4.52
CA ARG A 36 -12.66 -6.69 -5.46
C ARG A 36 -13.17 -7.68 -6.52
N GLU A 37 -14.08 -8.57 -6.13
CA GLU A 37 -14.70 -9.55 -7.04
C GLU A 37 -15.72 -8.90 -7.97
N ASP A 38 -16.63 -8.09 -7.43
CA ASP A 38 -17.61 -7.34 -8.20
C ASP A 38 -17.86 -5.95 -7.58
N PRO A 39 -17.24 -4.89 -8.12
CA PRO A 39 -17.39 -3.54 -7.62
C PRO A 39 -18.72 -2.89 -8.01
N GLN A 40 -19.45 -3.41 -9.01
CA GLN A 40 -20.76 -2.88 -9.41
C GLN A 40 -21.86 -3.41 -8.49
N ALA A 41 -21.81 -4.69 -8.12
CA ALA A 41 -22.77 -5.29 -7.18
C ALA A 41 -22.48 -4.93 -5.71
N ASN A 42 -21.25 -4.53 -5.37
CA ASN A 42 -20.84 -4.21 -4.00
C ASN A 42 -20.23 -2.80 -3.89
N PRO A 43 -20.94 -1.72 -4.25
CA PRO A 43 -20.39 -0.38 -4.26
C PRO A 43 -19.98 0.09 -2.86
N LEU A 44 -18.93 0.92 -2.81
CA LEU A 44 -18.52 1.60 -1.58
C LEU A 44 -19.50 2.75 -1.25
N LYS A 45 -19.40 3.29 -0.03
CA LYS A 45 -20.22 4.43 0.43
C LYS A 45 -19.78 5.78 -0.14
N THR A 46 -18.88 5.79 -1.11
CA THR A 46 -18.42 6.99 -1.81
C THR A 46 -19.45 7.42 -2.85
N PRO A 47 -19.49 8.70 -3.25
CA PRO A 47 -20.39 9.19 -4.28
C PRO A 47 -20.34 8.39 -5.59
N SER A 48 -19.15 7.97 -6.02
CA SER A 48 -18.96 7.15 -7.22
C SER A 48 -19.19 5.65 -7.02
N GLY A 49 -19.38 5.19 -5.78
CA GLY A 49 -19.40 3.77 -5.43
C GLY A 49 -18.03 3.07 -5.55
N LYS A 50 -16.95 3.81 -5.88
CA LYS A 50 -15.59 3.30 -6.11
C LYS A 50 -14.59 3.96 -5.16
N ILE A 51 -13.34 3.51 -5.20
CA ILE A 51 -12.24 4.17 -4.50
C ILE A 51 -11.91 5.47 -5.26
N GLU A 52 -12.16 6.60 -4.61
CA GLU A 52 -11.96 7.94 -5.19
C GLU A 52 -10.54 8.43 -4.93
N ILE A 53 -9.74 8.56 -5.99
CA ILE A 53 -8.42 9.21 -5.93
C ILE A 53 -8.59 10.74 -5.84
N TYR A 54 -9.58 11.27 -6.56
CA TYR A 54 -10.00 12.65 -6.53
C TYR A 54 -11.33 12.77 -5.79
N SER A 55 -11.39 13.60 -4.75
CA SER A 55 -12.62 13.82 -4.00
C SER A 55 -13.32 15.11 -4.44
N SER A 56 -14.46 14.98 -5.12
CA SER A 56 -15.32 16.11 -5.51
C SER A 56 -15.87 16.87 -4.30
N LYS A 57 -16.14 16.16 -3.20
CA LYS A 57 -16.57 16.77 -1.93
C LYS A 57 -15.49 17.67 -1.34
N LEU A 58 -14.24 17.20 -1.31
CA LEU A 58 -13.12 18.03 -0.85
C LEU A 58 -12.86 19.21 -1.78
N ALA A 59 -12.99 19.03 -3.09
CA ALA A 59 -12.87 20.12 -4.06
C ALA A 59 -13.92 21.22 -3.81
N HIS A 60 -15.16 20.83 -3.54
CA HIS A 60 -16.22 21.77 -3.17
C HIS A 60 -15.87 22.53 -1.89
N ILE A 61 -15.46 21.83 -0.83
CA ILE A 61 -15.04 22.44 0.44
C ILE A 61 -13.90 23.44 0.22
N ALA A 62 -12.87 23.04 -0.53
CA ALA A 62 -11.73 23.90 -0.84
C ALA A 62 -12.13 25.17 -1.61
N SER A 63 -13.18 25.12 -2.42
CA SER A 63 -13.67 26.29 -3.17
C SER A 63 -14.59 27.22 -2.38
N THR A 64 -15.22 26.70 -1.32
CA THR A 64 -16.29 27.43 -0.59
C THR A 64 -15.81 27.97 0.75
N TRP A 65 -14.84 27.33 1.39
CA TRP A 65 -14.40 27.70 2.73
C TRP A 65 -13.26 28.73 2.68
N GLU A 66 -13.31 29.71 3.56
CA GLU A 66 -12.19 30.61 3.81
C GLU A 66 -11.23 29.94 4.80
N LEU A 67 -9.97 29.82 4.41
CA LEU A 67 -8.92 29.16 5.19
C LEU A 67 -7.90 30.18 5.68
N ALA A 68 -7.22 29.85 6.79
CA ALA A 68 -6.10 30.66 7.27
C ALA A 68 -4.93 30.60 6.27
N GLU A 69 -4.07 31.61 6.32
CA GLU A 69 -2.91 31.70 5.43
C GLU A 69 -1.98 30.50 5.65
N GLY A 70 -1.72 29.75 4.57
CA GLY A 70 -0.89 28.53 4.58
C GLY A 70 -1.67 27.21 4.63
N ASP A 71 -2.97 27.24 4.97
CA ASP A 71 -3.81 26.06 4.97
C ASP A 71 -4.39 25.76 3.59
N VAL A 72 -4.23 24.52 3.12
CA VAL A 72 -4.69 24.09 1.80
C VAL A 72 -5.44 22.76 1.91
N ILE A 73 -6.70 22.76 1.49
CA ILE A 73 -7.48 21.53 1.31
C ILE A 73 -7.29 21.06 -0.13
N SER A 74 -6.53 19.98 -0.32
CA SER A 74 -6.33 19.37 -1.63
C SER A 74 -7.35 18.25 -1.88
N PRO A 75 -8.02 18.23 -3.06
CA PRO A 75 -8.90 17.11 -3.44
C PRO A 75 -8.12 15.85 -3.86
N LEU A 76 -6.80 15.98 -4.06
CA LEU A 76 -5.87 14.89 -4.34
C LEU A 76 -4.95 14.66 -3.13
N PRO A 77 -4.56 13.40 -2.87
CA PRO A 77 -3.58 13.11 -1.84
C PRO A 77 -2.22 13.69 -2.24
N ILE A 78 -1.77 14.69 -1.50
CA ILE A 78 -0.43 15.25 -1.61
C ILE A 78 0.44 14.61 -0.53
N ILE A 79 1.63 14.14 -0.91
CA ILE A 79 2.69 13.88 0.06
C ILE A 79 3.38 15.22 0.29
N PRO A 80 3.24 15.86 1.46
CA PRO A 80 4.01 17.05 1.75
C PRO A 80 5.48 16.63 1.81
N LEU A 81 6.28 17.08 0.84
CA LEU A 81 7.72 16.95 0.94
C LEU A 81 8.13 17.85 2.12
N LEU A 82 8.58 17.24 3.22
CA LEU A 82 9.02 17.96 4.42
C LEU A 82 10.18 18.89 4.06
N LEU A 83 9.85 20.14 3.78
CA LEU A 83 10.80 21.25 3.83
C LEU A 83 10.84 21.73 5.28
N LYS A 84 12.05 21.94 5.79
CA LYS A 84 12.37 22.33 7.17
C LYS A 84 11.91 23.77 7.46
N ASP A 85 10.64 24.09 7.25
CA ASP A 85 10.11 25.45 7.34
C ASP A 85 8.58 25.50 7.14
N GLY A 86 7.88 24.36 7.16
CA GLY A 86 6.41 24.33 7.22
C GLY A 86 5.70 24.86 5.97
N THR A 87 6.41 25.12 4.87
CA THR A 87 5.80 25.64 3.64
C THR A 87 5.84 24.60 2.51
N ILE A 88 4.68 24.18 2.01
CA ILE A 88 4.57 23.30 0.83
C ILE A 88 4.86 24.13 -0.42
N ARG A 89 6.04 23.94 -1.03
CA ARG A 89 6.35 24.56 -2.33
C ARG A 89 5.67 23.77 -3.45
N ASN A 90 4.67 24.36 -4.09
CA ASN A 90 4.14 23.86 -5.35
C ASN A 90 5.24 23.94 -6.43
N GLY A 91 5.66 22.77 -6.91
CA GLY A 91 6.33 22.52 -8.20
C GLY A 91 7.38 23.51 -8.68
N ALA A 92 8.65 23.26 -8.36
CA ALA A 92 9.78 23.75 -9.16
C ALA A 92 10.47 22.54 -9.84
N PRO A 93 10.84 22.62 -11.13
CA PRO A 93 11.40 21.49 -11.87
C PRO A 93 12.76 21.11 -11.29
N SER A 94 12.89 19.84 -10.92
CA SER A 94 14.13 19.25 -10.43
C SER A 94 15.23 19.42 -11.48
N ARG A 95 16.16 20.34 -11.23
CA ARG A 95 17.46 20.34 -11.90
C ARG A 95 18.28 19.21 -11.27
N TYR A 96 18.12 18.00 -11.77
CA TYR A 96 19.09 16.94 -11.52
C TYR A 96 20.39 17.33 -12.26
N SER A 97 21.29 18.02 -11.56
CA SER A 97 22.69 18.08 -11.94
C SER A 97 23.24 16.66 -11.82
N CYS A 98 23.36 15.99 -12.97
CA CYS A 98 24.00 14.70 -13.08
C CYS A 98 25.50 14.92 -12.86
N LEU A 99 25.97 14.84 -11.61
CA LEU A 99 27.38 14.66 -11.32
C LEU A 99 27.76 13.26 -11.82
N ALA A 100 28.36 13.22 -13.01
CA ALA A 100 28.93 12.02 -13.57
C ALA A 100 30.03 11.50 -12.63
N PHE A 101 29.70 10.51 -11.82
CA PHE A 101 30.66 9.73 -11.06
C PHE A 101 31.34 8.79 -12.07
N THR A 102 32.52 9.17 -12.57
CA THR A 102 33.31 8.30 -13.45
C THR A 102 33.78 7.11 -12.63
N ILE A 103 33.11 5.98 -12.81
CA ILE A 103 33.51 4.70 -12.25
C ILE A 103 34.74 4.25 -13.05
N ASN A 104 35.93 4.29 -12.46
CA ASN A 104 37.13 3.73 -13.06
C ASN A 104 36.95 2.21 -13.20
N PRO A 105 37.02 1.63 -14.41
CA PRO A 105 36.83 0.19 -14.60
C PRO A 105 38.06 -0.58 -14.08
N VAL A 106 37.83 -1.50 -13.14
CA VAL A 106 38.83 -2.48 -12.71
C VAL A 106 38.77 -3.68 -13.67
N PRO A 107 39.90 -4.10 -14.28
CA PRO A 107 39.90 -5.23 -15.21
C PRO A 107 39.81 -6.56 -14.43
N ILE A 108 38.71 -7.27 -14.58
CA ILE A 108 38.56 -8.65 -14.09
C ILE A 108 38.77 -9.57 -15.29
N GLN A 109 39.76 -10.46 -15.20
CA GLN A 109 40.10 -11.41 -16.26
C GLN A 109 38.93 -12.37 -16.54
N ALA A 110 38.59 -12.51 -17.81
CA ALA A 110 37.57 -13.41 -18.30
C ALA A 110 38.07 -14.87 -18.25
N THR A 111 37.61 -15.64 -17.27
CA THR A 111 37.65 -17.10 -17.34
C THR A 111 36.35 -17.61 -17.94
N ALA A 112 36.48 -18.23 -19.11
CA ALA A 112 35.39 -18.83 -19.88
C ALA A 112 34.79 -20.03 -19.13
N ILE A 113 33.55 -19.88 -18.65
CA ILE A 113 32.71 -21.01 -18.28
C ILE A 113 31.82 -21.32 -19.47
N LEU A 114 32.05 -22.48 -20.09
CA LEU A 114 31.26 -23.03 -21.18
C LEU A 114 29.76 -23.01 -20.82
N MET A 115 28.97 -22.28 -21.59
CA MET A 115 27.52 -22.45 -21.65
C MET A 115 27.19 -23.84 -22.21
N PHE A 116 26.64 -24.71 -21.38
CA PHE A 116 25.82 -25.82 -21.87
C PHE A 116 24.45 -25.24 -22.28
N CYS A 117 24.32 -24.86 -23.54
CA CYS A 117 23.03 -24.62 -24.18
C CYS A 117 22.27 -25.95 -24.27
N ARG A 118 21.22 -26.11 -23.46
CA ARG A 118 20.25 -27.20 -23.61
C ARG A 118 19.27 -26.81 -24.73
N PRO A 119 19.15 -27.58 -25.82
CA PRO A 119 18.24 -27.23 -26.91
C PRO A 119 16.76 -27.37 -26.49
N PRO A 120 15.86 -26.50 -26.99
CA PRO A 120 14.43 -26.57 -26.70
C PRO A 120 13.76 -27.74 -27.44
N VAL A 121 12.99 -28.54 -26.70
CA VAL A 121 12.17 -29.63 -27.23
C VAL A 121 10.97 -29.04 -27.96
N ALA A 122 10.90 -29.24 -29.28
CA ALA A 122 9.76 -28.87 -30.11
C ALA A 122 8.52 -29.72 -29.76
N ARG A 123 7.40 -29.08 -29.39
CA ARG A 123 6.08 -29.74 -29.33
C ARG A 123 5.42 -29.62 -30.70
N ARG A 124 5.06 -30.77 -31.29
CA ARG A 124 4.17 -30.84 -32.46
C ARG A 124 2.74 -30.55 -32.01
N CYS A 125 2.09 -29.60 -32.67
CA CYS A 125 0.64 -29.48 -32.65
C CYS A 125 0.08 -30.60 -33.53
N GLY A 126 -0.83 -31.39 -32.96
CA GLY A 126 -1.81 -32.20 -33.68
C GLY A 126 -3.18 -31.60 -33.47
#